data_AF-U7LHU5-F1
#
_entry.id   AF-U7LHU5-F1
#
_cell.length_a   1.000
_cell.length_b   1.000
_cell.length_c   1.000
_cell.angle_alpha   90.00
_cell.angle_beta   90.00
_cell.angle_gamma   90.00
#
_symmetry.space_group_name_H-M   'P 1'
#
loop_
_entity.id
_entity.type
_entity.pdbx_description
1 polymer ?
#
loop_
_entity_poly.entity_id
_entity_poly.type
_entity_poly.pdbx_seq_one_letter_code
_entity_poly.pdbx_strand_id
1 'polypeptide(L)'
;MKFRKFSAACLALTAATALAACSSDDEQDNSAAANTEAKESASSDGDSAAPALPSPADLNAILAKATDPNASEQEKTSTVQGGETAPEIFDTMAKSKAESGAEFEVVDPVLPGYDPQSVLTTVNFTTADGQQQTADQVEFVYENGTWKLSKAWACTLIQNTVPPEQVPEMCADTGAGASAPAPAPAEGDGAPAEGDAPAAGAEQAPAEAPVEAPAE
;
A
#
# COMPACT_ATOMS: atom_id res chain seq x y z
N MET A 1 -49.12 -27.97 -24.15
CA MET A 1 -48.90 -29.37 -23.71
C MET A 1 -48.05 -30.11 -24.73
N LYS A 2 -46.91 -30.69 -24.34
CA LYS A 2 -46.53 -32.09 -24.63
C LYS A 2 -45.11 -32.36 -24.09
N PHE A 3 -45.05 -33.00 -22.93
CA PHE A 3 -43.91 -33.77 -22.47
C PHE A 3 -43.68 -34.97 -23.37
N ARG A 4 -42.41 -35.38 -23.56
CA ARG A 4 -42.04 -36.79 -23.67
C ARG A 4 -40.73 -37.06 -22.92
N LYS A 5 -40.78 -38.13 -22.14
CA LYS A 5 -39.78 -38.71 -21.22
C LYS A 5 -39.13 -39.91 -21.91
N PHE A 6 -37.90 -40.29 -21.54
CA PHE A 6 -37.34 -41.67 -21.43
C PHE A 6 -35.88 -41.51 -20.91
N SER A 7 -35.58 -41.81 -19.64
CA SER A 7 -35.02 -43.08 -19.07
C SER A 7 -33.63 -43.44 -19.62
N ALA A 8 -32.64 -43.97 -18.88
CA ALA A 8 -32.45 -44.31 -17.47
C ALA A 8 -30.97 -44.68 -17.22
N ALA A 9 -30.52 -44.49 -15.97
CA ALA A 9 -29.59 -45.30 -15.15
C ALA A 9 -28.16 -45.66 -15.64
N CYS A 10 -27.17 -45.31 -14.80
CA CYS A 10 -26.23 -46.28 -14.23
C CYS A 10 -25.71 -45.79 -12.85
N LEU A 11 -25.96 -46.60 -11.82
CA LEU A 11 -25.43 -46.50 -10.45
C LEU A 11 -24.06 -47.17 -10.41
N ALA A 12 -23.07 -46.55 -9.75
CA ALA A 12 -21.94 -47.26 -9.14
C ALA A 12 -21.62 -46.62 -7.79
N LEU A 13 -21.95 -47.37 -6.73
CA LEU A 13 -21.59 -47.14 -5.34
C LEU A 13 -20.23 -47.78 -5.07
N THR A 14 -19.29 -47.06 -4.45
CA THR A 14 -18.15 -47.67 -3.75
C THR A 14 -18.00 -47.05 -2.35
N ALA A 15 -18.18 -47.93 -1.35
CA ALA A 15 -17.98 -47.76 0.09
C ALA A 15 -16.48 -47.56 0.42
N ALA A 16 -16.05 -46.64 1.28
CA ALA A 16 -16.07 -46.60 2.75
C ALA A 16 -14.78 -47.14 3.43
N THR A 17 -14.34 -46.40 4.48
CA THR A 17 -13.44 -46.79 5.62
C THR A 17 -11.96 -47.01 5.30
N ALA A 18 -10.94 -46.74 6.14
CA ALA A 18 -10.79 -46.12 7.46
C ALA A 18 -9.26 -45.92 7.71
N LEU A 19 -8.92 -45.26 8.82
CA LEU A 19 -7.58 -44.89 9.28
C LEU A 19 -6.58 -46.05 9.45
N ALA A 20 -5.34 -45.83 8.99
CA ALA A 20 -4.08 -46.33 9.54
C ALA A 20 -3.03 -45.24 9.24
N ALA A 21 -2.50 -44.46 10.18
CA ALA A 21 -1.64 -44.83 11.30
C ALA A 21 -0.40 -45.65 10.86
N CYS A 22 0.75 -44.95 10.88
CA CYS A 22 2.09 -45.46 11.16
C CYS A 22 2.78 -46.36 10.11
N SER A 23 3.84 -45.83 9.47
CA SER A 23 5.23 -46.21 9.78
C SER A 23 6.11 -46.01 8.54
N SER A 24 7.01 -45.02 8.62
CA SER A 24 8.40 -45.25 8.24
C SER A 24 9.22 -44.28 9.09
N ASP A 25 9.79 -44.84 10.13
CA ASP A 25 10.95 -44.31 10.82
C ASP A 25 12.13 -44.45 9.84
N ASP A 26 12.64 -43.30 9.39
CA ASP A 26 14.00 -43.19 8.88
C ASP A 26 14.53 -41.86 9.41
N GLU A 27 15.34 -41.97 10.46
CA GLU A 27 16.11 -40.89 11.04
C GLU A 27 17.07 -40.32 9.99
N GLN A 28 16.78 -39.12 9.49
CA GLN A 28 17.82 -38.27 8.91
C GLN A 28 17.53 -36.80 9.19
N ASP A 29 18.29 -36.27 10.14
CA ASP A 29 18.44 -34.86 10.47
C ASP A 29 18.75 -34.04 9.20
N ASN A 30 17.78 -33.26 8.75
CA ASN A 30 18.04 -31.98 8.09
C ASN A 30 16.79 -31.09 8.12
N SER A 31 16.91 -29.94 8.78
CA SER A 31 15.84 -28.96 8.92
C SER A 31 15.51 -28.31 7.57
N ALA A 32 14.37 -28.68 7.00
CA ALA A 32 13.73 -27.95 5.90
C ALA A 32 12.28 -27.66 6.30
N ALA A 33 12.01 -26.41 6.68
CA ALA A 33 10.66 -25.93 6.95
C ALA A 33 9.86 -25.91 5.63
N ALA A 34 8.88 -26.82 5.55
CA ALA A 34 7.93 -26.88 4.45
C ALA A 34 6.83 -25.84 4.64
N ASN A 35 6.64 -25.00 3.62
CA ASN A 35 5.50 -24.10 3.46
C ASN A 35 4.18 -24.87 3.63
N THR A 36 3.35 -24.41 4.56
CA THR A 36 1.95 -24.79 4.64
C THR A 36 1.15 -23.85 3.75
N GLU A 37 0.74 -24.32 2.58
CA GLU A 37 -0.30 -23.66 1.78
C GLU A 37 -1.65 -23.85 2.48
N ALA A 38 -2.09 -22.81 3.20
CA ALA A 38 -3.46 -22.70 3.66
C ALA A 38 -4.32 -22.15 2.51
N LYS A 39 -5.12 -23.02 1.89
CA LYS A 39 -6.19 -22.62 0.99
C LYS A 39 -7.36 -22.07 1.82
N GLU A 40 -7.46 -20.76 1.94
CA GLU A 40 -8.60 -20.13 2.59
C GLU A 40 -9.87 -20.21 1.74
N SER A 41 -10.95 -20.57 2.40
CA SER A 41 -12.30 -20.65 1.86
C SER A 41 -12.97 -19.30 1.96
N ALA A 42 -13.47 -18.77 0.85
CA ALA A 42 -14.33 -17.59 0.84
C ALA A 42 -15.61 -17.87 1.64
N SER A 43 -15.76 -17.18 2.78
CA SER A 43 -17.02 -17.11 3.54
C SER A 43 -17.64 -15.75 3.29
N SER A 44 -18.76 -15.74 2.58
CA SER A 44 -19.66 -14.59 2.51
C SER A 44 -20.54 -14.61 3.76
N ASP A 45 -20.26 -13.74 4.72
CA ASP A 45 -21.20 -13.44 5.80
C ASP A 45 -21.11 -11.96 6.16
N GLY A 46 -22.27 -11.30 6.13
CA GLY A 46 -22.45 -9.88 6.38
C GLY A 46 -22.42 -9.58 7.87
N ASP A 47 -21.22 -9.36 8.38
CA ASP A 47 -20.90 -8.58 9.58
C ASP A 47 -19.47 -8.08 9.30
N SER A 48 -19.26 -6.77 9.13
CA SER A 48 -18.02 -6.24 8.57
C SER A 48 -16.88 -6.31 9.59
N ALA A 49 -16.44 -7.53 9.88
CA ALA A 49 -15.14 -7.78 10.49
C ALA A 49 -14.06 -7.20 9.57
N ALA A 50 -12.99 -6.67 10.17
CA ALA A 50 -11.83 -6.22 9.41
C ALA A 50 -11.31 -7.40 8.56
N PRO A 51 -10.97 -7.18 7.28
CA PRO A 51 -10.37 -8.21 6.45
C PRO A 51 -9.07 -8.69 7.10
N ALA A 52 -8.69 -9.95 6.85
CA ALA A 52 -7.39 -10.45 7.26
C ALA A 52 -6.29 -9.55 6.67
N LEU A 53 -5.24 -9.30 7.45
CA LEU A 53 -4.10 -8.51 6.98
C LEU A 53 -3.44 -9.22 5.78
N PRO A 54 -3.26 -8.53 4.65
CA PRO A 54 -2.62 -9.11 3.47
C PRO A 54 -1.13 -9.30 3.72
N SER A 55 -0.52 -10.25 3.00
CA SER A 55 0.94 -10.38 3.01
C SER A 55 1.59 -9.30 2.14
N PRO A 56 2.86 -8.95 2.38
CA PRO A 56 3.62 -8.08 1.47
C PRO A 56 3.61 -8.57 0.02
N ALA A 57 3.66 -9.89 -0.19
CA ALA A 57 3.62 -10.48 -1.52
C ALA A 57 2.29 -10.23 -2.25
N ASP A 58 1.16 -10.30 -1.53
CA ASP A 58 -0.16 -10.00 -2.10
C ASP A 58 -0.25 -8.52 -2.50
N LEU A 59 0.24 -7.62 -1.64
CA LEU A 59 0.28 -6.19 -1.93
C LEU A 59 1.21 -5.86 -3.11
N ASN A 60 2.36 -6.54 -3.20
CA ASN A 60 3.28 -6.35 -4.31
C ASN A 60 2.69 -6.82 -5.64
N ALA A 61 1.89 -7.89 -5.63
CA ALA A 61 1.18 -8.37 -6.80
C ALA A 61 0.16 -7.34 -7.34
N ILE A 62 -0.45 -6.54 -6.45
CA ILE A 62 -1.34 -5.43 -6.84
C ILE A 62 -0.53 -4.36 -7.59
N LEU A 63 0.61 -3.92 -7.04
CA LEU A 63 1.48 -2.92 -7.67
C LEU A 63 2.04 -3.41 -9.02
N ALA A 64 2.47 -4.67 -9.07
CA ALA A 64 2.96 -5.29 -10.30
C ALA A 64 1.88 -5.31 -11.38
N LYS A 65 0.66 -5.70 -11.03
CA LYS A 65 -0.48 -5.74 -11.97
C LYS A 65 -0.93 -4.35 -12.41
N ALA A 66 -0.89 -3.35 -11.52
CA ALA A 66 -1.21 -1.97 -11.85
C ALA A 66 -0.27 -1.38 -12.92
N THR A 67 0.98 -1.86 -12.95
CA THR A 67 2.04 -1.35 -13.83
C THR A 67 2.41 -2.30 -14.97
N ASP A 68 1.72 -3.44 -15.10
CA ASP A 68 1.96 -4.41 -16.16
C ASP A 68 1.34 -3.93 -17.48
N PRO A 69 2.15 -3.71 -18.53
CA PRO A 69 1.63 -3.32 -19.85
C PRO A 69 0.76 -4.40 -20.51
N ASN A 70 0.89 -5.67 -20.09
CA ASN A 70 0.16 -6.80 -20.66
C ASN A 70 -1.13 -7.15 -19.91
N ALA A 71 -1.33 -6.60 -18.71
CA ALA A 71 -2.55 -6.81 -17.94
C ALA A 71 -3.75 -6.19 -18.67
N SER A 72 -4.90 -6.87 -18.62
CA SER A 72 -6.14 -6.33 -19.19
C SER A 72 -6.59 -5.07 -18.44
N GLU A 73 -7.39 -4.22 -19.10
CA GLU A 73 -7.96 -3.03 -18.44
C GLU A 73 -8.71 -3.38 -17.17
N GLN A 74 -9.51 -4.45 -17.18
CA GLN A 74 -10.27 -4.91 -16.01
C GLN A 74 -9.36 -5.31 -14.85
N GLU A 75 -8.24 -5.99 -15.15
CA GLU A 75 -7.24 -6.36 -14.15
C GLU A 75 -6.57 -5.12 -13.56
N LYS A 76 -6.20 -4.17 -14.41
CA LYS A 76 -5.59 -2.89 -14.01
C LYS A 76 -6.55 -2.08 -13.14
N THR A 77 -7.76 -1.81 -13.59
CA THR A 77 -8.76 -1.01 -12.84
C THR A 77 -9.15 -1.63 -11.51
N SER A 78 -9.00 -2.96 -11.36
CA SER A 78 -9.22 -3.65 -10.09
C SER A 78 -8.12 -3.41 -9.04
N THR A 79 -6.94 -2.90 -9.43
CA THR A 79 -5.79 -2.68 -8.54
C THR A 79 -5.76 -1.32 -7.86
N VAL A 80 -6.53 -0.34 -8.35
CA VAL A 80 -6.55 1.03 -7.79
C VAL A 80 -7.98 1.41 -7.46
N GLN A 81 -8.18 2.00 -6.28
CA GLN A 81 -9.50 2.51 -5.88
C GLN A 81 -9.98 3.58 -6.86
N GLY A 82 -11.16 3.38 -7.44
CA GLY A 82 -11.70 4.26 -8.47
C GLY A 82 -10.99 4.17 -9.82
N GLY A 83 -10.10 3.18 -10.05
CA GLY A 83 -9.34 3.05 -11.30
C GLY A 83 -10.19 2.98 -12.56
N GLU A 84 -11.46 2.57 -12.45
CA GLU A 84 -12.43 2.56 -13.55
C GLU A 84 -12.73 3.96 -14.11
N THR A 85 -12.50 5.03 -13.34
CA THR A 85 -12.78 6.41 -13.78
C THR A 85 -11.60 7.12 -14.44
N ALA A 86 -10.41 6.49 -14.48
CA ALA A 86 -9.24 6.98 -15.23
C ALA A 86 -8.34 5.82 -15.64
N PRO A 87 -8.74 5.01 -16.64
CA PRO A 87 -7.92 3.90 -17.13
C PRO A 87 -6.57 4.35 -17.72
N GLU A 88 -6.45 5.58 -18.21
CA GLU A 88 -5.23 6.16 -18.76
C GLU A 88 -4.06 6.24 -17.76
N ILE A 89 -4.39 6.18 -16.47
CA ILE A 89 -3.45 6.18 -15.35
C ILE A 89 -2.48 5.01 -15.43
N PHE A 90 -2.98 3.84 -15.86
CA PHE A 90 -2.23 2.59 -15.86
C PHE A 90 -1.20 2.56 -16.97
N ASP A 91 -1.51 3.14 -18.13
CA ASP A 91 -0.55 3.27 -19.23
C ASP A 91 0.58 4.25 -18.86
N THR A 92 0.23 5.32 -18.16
CA THR A 92 1.21 6.28 -17.63
C THR A 92 2.14 5.62 -16.60
N MET A 93 1.58 4.85 -15.66
CA MET A 93 2.38 4.14 -14.66
C MET A 93 3.25 3.04 -15.28
N ALA A 94 2.71 2.25 -16.22
CA ALA A 94 3.46 1.23 -16.94
C ALA A 94 4.62 1.84 -17.74
N LYS A 95 4.37 2.96 -18.42
CA LYS A 95 5.41 3.70 -19.14
C LYS A 95 6.48 4.25 -18.18
N SER A 96 6.07 4.88 -17.08
CA SER A 96 7.01 5.39 -16.07
C SER A 96 7.90 4.28 -15.50
N LYS A 97 7.33 3.12 -15.18
CA LYS A 97 8.10 1.95 -14.74
C LYS A 97 9.08 1.47 -15.82
N ALA A 98 8.66 1.41 -17.08
CA ALA A 98 9.50 1.00 -18.20
C ALA A 98 10.65 1.98 -18.48
N GLU A 99 10.41 3.28 -18.36
CA GLU A 99 11.41 4.34 -18.58
C GLU A 99 12.43 4.42 -17.43
N SER A 100 11.97 4.26 -16.18
CA SER A 100 12.84 4.28 -15.00
C SER A 100 13.55 2.94 -14.74
N GLY A 101 13.02 1.84 -15.27
CA GLY A 101 13.44 0.49 -14.90
C GLY A 101 13.23 0.19 -13.41
N ALA A 102 12.27 0.88 -12.78
CA ALA A 102 12.01 0.73 -11.35
C ALA A 102 11.34 -0.61 -11.02
N GLU A 103 11.82 -1.24 -9.96
CA GLU A 103 11.20 -2.39 -9.32
C GLU A 103 10.59 -1.96 -7.98
N PHE A 104 9.40 -2.48 -7.68
CA PHE A 104 8.68 -2.21 -6.43
C PHE A 104 8.76 -3.44 -5.53
N GLU A 105 9.03 -3.20 -4.26
CA GLU A 105 9.03 -4.24 -3.22
C GLU A 105 8.29 -3.73 -1.99
N VAL A 106 7.14 -4.34 -1.70
CA VAL A 106 6.46 -4.15 -0.42
C VAL A 106 7.22 -4.89 0.67
N VAL A 107 7.55 -4.21 1.77
CA VAL A 107 8.28 -4.79 2.89
C VAL A 107 7.43 -4.83 4.16
N ASP A 108 7.75 -5.79 5.04
CA ASP A 108 7.15 -5.87 6.36
C ASP A 108 7.56 -4.69 7.26
N PRO A 109 6.69 -4.27 8.19
CA PRO A 109 5.37 -4.85 8.48
C PRO A 109 4.23 -4.24 7.64
N VAL A 110 3.20 -5.05 7.40
CA VAL A 110 1.86 -4.55 6.99
C VAL A 110 1.06 -4.25 8.25
N LEU A 111 0.63 -2.99 8.41
CA LEU A 111 -0.08 -2.50 9.59
C LEU A 111 -1.52 -2.10 9.25
N PRO A 112 -2.46 -2.17 10.21
CA PRO A 112 -3.77 -1.56 10.04
C PRO A 112 -3.66 -0.07 9.66
N GLY A 113 -4.49 0.37 8.73
CA GLY A 113 -4.49 1.74 8.22
C GLY A 113 -5.42 2.69 8.97
N TYR A 114 -5.75 3.80 8.32
CA TYR A 114 -6.60 4.85 8.91
C TYR A 114 -8.06 4.40 9.10
N ASP A 115 -8.52 3.48 8.25
CA ASP A 115 -9.86 2.90 8.31
C ASP A 115 -9.81 1.40 8.62
N PRO A 116 -10.90 0.80 9.17
CA PRO A 116 -10.96 -0.63 9.45
C PRO A 116 -10.79 -1.54 8.22
N GLN A 117 -10.87 -0.97 7.01
CA GLN A 117 -10.72 -1.65 5.74
C GLN A 117 -9.47 -1.19 4.99
N SER A 118 -8.51 -0.53 5.65
CA SER A 118 -7.24 -0.14 5.03
C SER A 118 -6.04 -0.70 5.78
N VAL A 119 -4.92 -0.79 5.08
CA VAL A 119 -3.60 -1.15 5.62
C VAL A 119 -2.55 -0.18 5.11
N LEU A 120 -1.52 0.02 5.93
CA LEU A 120 -0.35 0.83 5.62
C LEU A 120 0.88 -0.07 5.57
N THR A 121 1.77 0.20 4.62
CA THR A 121 3.03 -0.52 4.47
C THR A 121 4.10 0.43 3.93
N THR A 122 5.32 -0.09 3.83
CA THR A 122 6.46 0.58 3.22
C THR A 122 6.78 -0.10 1.89
N VAL A 123 7.03 0.68 0.85
CA VAL A 123 7.40 0.18 -0.48
C VAL A 123 8.79 0.70 -0.83
N ASN A 124 9.69 -0.20 -1.21
CA ASN A 124 10.98 0.14 -1.78
C ASN A 124 10.89 0.22 -3.30
N PHE A 125 11.55 1.22 -3.86
CA PHE A 125 11.64 1.53 -5.27
C PHE A 125 13.12 1.42 -5.63
N THR A 126 13.48 0.47 -6.48
CA THR A 126 14.86 0.31 -6.94
C THR A 126 14.93 0.57 -8.42
N THR A 127 15.64 1.61 -8.85
CA THR A 127 15.84 1.92 -10.27
C THR A 127 16.91 1.01 -10.89
N ALA A 128 16.95 0.94 -12.23
CA ALA A 128 17.92 0.10 -12.95
C ALA A 128 19.38 0.49 -12.69
N ASP A 129 19.64 1.74 -12.31
CA ASP A 129 20.95 2.26 -11.91
C ASP A 129 21.29 2.02 -10.43
N GLY A 130 20.41 1.32 -9.70
CA GLY A 130 20.63 0.88 -8.32
C GLY A 130 20.28 1.93 -7.26
N GLN A 131 19.66 3.04 -7.63
CA GLN A 131 19.14 4.01 -6.66
C GLN A 131 17.93 3.40 -5.96
N GLN A 132 17.97 3.39 -4.62
CA GLN A 132 16.87 2.94 -3.78
C GLN A 132 16.17 4.15 -3.19
N GLN A 133 14.85 4.19 -3.32
CA GLN A 133 13.96 5.13 -2.66
C GLN A 133 12.92 4.34 -1.89
N THR A 134 12.36 4.93 -0.85
CA THR A 134 11.36 4.26 0.00
C THR A 134 10.15 5.19 0.13
N ALA A 135 8.96 4.64 -0.06
CA ALA A 135 7.70 5.33 0.26
C ALA A 135 7.11 4.68 1.50
N ASP A 136 6.97 5.49 2.56
CA ASP A 136 6.29 5.10 3.77
C ASP A 136 4.79 5.42 3.68
N GLN A 137 4.01 4.73 4.51
CA GLN A 137 2.56 4.93 4.61
C GLN A 137 1.83 4.74 3.26
N VAL A 138 2.26 3.75 2.49
CA VAL A 138 1.55 3.32 1.29
C VAL A 138 0.25 2.67 1.72
N GLU A 139 -0.87 3.31 1.40
CA GLU A 139 -2.19 2.83 1.80
C GLU A 139 -2.81 1.93 0.74
N PHE A 140 -3.24 0.75 1.18
CA PHE A 140 -4.11 -0.14 0.44
C PHE A 140 -5.47 -0.24 1.12
N VAL A 141 -6.53 -0.24 0.34
CA VAL A 141 -7.93 -0.31 0.78
C VAL A 141 -8.56 -1.61 0.30
N TYR A 142 -9.33 -2.25 1.17
CA TYR A 142 -10.10 -3.44 0.85
C TYR A 142 -11.49 -3.04 0.38
N GLU A 143 -11.79 -3.29 -0.89
CA GLU A 143 -13.05 -2.90 -1.51
C GLU A 143 -13.57 -4.04 -2.39
N ASN A 144 -14.85 -4.36 -2.25
CA ASN A 144 -15.54 -5.40 -3.03
C ASN A 144 -14.84 -6.77 -3.00
N GLY A 145 -14.23 -7.12 -1.87
CA GLY A 145 -13.56 -8.41 -1.70
C GLY A 145 -12.13 -8.45 -2.26
N THR A 146 -11.52 -7.31 -2.58
CA THR A 146 -10.17 -7.24 -3.16
C THR A 146 -9.40 -6.05 -2.58
N TRP A 147 -8.13 -6.27 -2.26
CA TRP A 147 -7.20 -5.21 -1.88
C TRP A 147 -6.83 -4.38 -3.11
N LYS A 148 -6.85 -3.06 -2.96
CA LYS A 148 -6.53 -2.08 -3.99
C LYS A 148 -5.60 -1.03 -3.42
N LEU A 149 -4.77 -0.43 -4.26
CA LEU A 149 -4.03 0.77 -3.92
C LEU A 149 -5.01 1.94 -3.70
N SER A 150 -4.83 2.69 -2.62
CA SER A 150 -5.69 3.83 -2.33
C SER A 150 -5.62 4.86 -3.45
N LYS A 151 -6.76 5.49 -3.74
CA LYS A 151 -6.85 6.57 -4.72
C LYS A 151 -5.88 7.70 -4.35
N ALA A 152 -5.83 8.04 -3.06
CA ALA A 152 -4.99 9.12 -2.57
C ALA A 152 -3.51 8.88 -2.88
N TRP A 153 -3.01 7.68 -2.57
CA TRP A 153 -1.62 7.35 -2.83
C TRP A 153 -1.31 7.24 -4.32
N ALA A 154 -2.19 6.60 -5.12
CA ALA A 154 -2.04 6.54 -6.57
C ALA A 154 -1.92 7.95 -7.16
N CYS A 155 -2.80 8.87 -6.76
CA CYS A 155 -2.76 10.26 -7.19
C CYS A 155 -1.49 11.00 -6.77
N THR A 156 -0.95 10.75 -5.58
CA THR A 156 0.32 11.33 -5.14
C THR A 156 1.48 10.88 -6.04
N LEU A 157 1.55 9.58 -6.38
CA LEU A 157 2.58 9.10 -7.30
C LEU A 157 2.53 9.79 -8.65
N ILE A 158 1.33 9.91 -9.23
CA ILE A 158 1.16 10.47 -10.56
C ILE A 158 1.53 11.94 -10.57
N GLN A 159 1.06 12.72 -9.59
CA GLN A 159 1.41 14.14 -9.48
C GLN A 159 2.93 14.38 -9.34
N ASN A 160 3.67 13.40 -8.79
CA ASN A 160 5.13 13.48 -8.69
C ASN A 160 5.86 12.97 -9.95
N THR A 161 5.18 12.19 -10.79
CA THR A 161 5.79 11.51 -11.95
C THR A 161 5.49 12.23 -13.26
N VAL A 162 4.30 12.79 -13.41
CA VAL A 162 3.86 13.48 -14.63
C VAL A 162 3.66 14.97 -14.37
N PRO A 163 3.87 15.83 -15.39
CA PRO A 163 3.55 17.25 -15.25
C PRO A 163 2.05 17.45 -14.98
N PRO A 164 1.66 18.57 -14.35
CA PRO A 164 0.29 18.81 -13.87
C PRO A 164 -0.77 18.75 -14.97
N GLU A 165 -0.40 19.06 -16.22
CA GLU A 165 -1.30 19.00 -17.38
C GLU A 165 -1.67 17.56 -17.79
N GLN A 166 -0.94 16.55 -17.30
CA GLN A 166 -1.15 15.12 -17.57
C GLN A 166 -1.76 14.38 -16.37
N VAL A 167 -2.11 15.09 -15.29
CA VAL A 167 -2.74 14.50 -14.11
C VAL A 167 -4.22 14.22 -14.42
N PRO A 168 -4.70 12.98 -14.23
CA PRO A 168 -6.11 12.64 -14.47
C PRO A 168 -7.07 13.46 -13.59
N GLU A 169 -8.28 13.73 -14.08
CA GLU A 169 -9.29 14.50 -13.32
C GLU A 169 -9.62 13.86 -11.97
N MET A 170 -9.55 12.52 -11.86
CA MET A 170 -9.76 11.84 -10.57
C MET A 170 -8.76 12.29 -9.49
N CYS A 171 -7.59 12.79 -9.88
CA CYS A 171 -6.52 13.21 -8.98
C CYS A 171 -6.48 14.72 -8.73
N ALA A 172 -7.37 15.49 -9.35
CA ALA A 172 -7.44 16.94 -9.17
C ALA A 172 -7.88 17.35 -7.76
N ASP A 173 -8.64 16.51 -7.05
CA ASP A 173 -9.20 16.82 -5.73
C ASP A 173 -8.33 16.37 -4.54
N THR A 174 -7.26 15.61 -4.76
CA THR A 174 -6.53 14.89 -3.69
C THR A 174 -5.40 15.69 -3.03
N GLY A 175 -5.19 16.95 -3.43
CA GLY A 175 -4.00 17.76 -3.10
C GLY A 175 -3.79 18.19 -1.63
N ALA A 176 -4.50 17.61 -0.65
CA ALA A 176 -4.45 18.07 0.75
C ALA A 176 -4.06 16.99 1.79
N GLY A 177 -3.86 15.72 1.41
CA GLY A 177 -3.89 14.61 2.39
C GLY A 177 -2.66 13.73 2.56
N ALA A 178 -1.73 13.65 1.60
CA ALA A 178 -0.63 12.67 1.66
C ALA A 178 0.70 13.33 1.32
N SER A 179 1.46 13.70 2.36
CA SER A 179 2.86 14.09 2.21
C SER A 179 3.66 12.88 1.72
N ALA A 180 4.15 12.94 0.48
CA ALA A 180 5.23 12.07 0.02
C ALA A 180 6.49 12.29 0.88
N PRO A 181 7.38 11.29 1.03
CA PRO A 181 8.68 11.53 1.64
C PRO A 181 9.44 12.56 0.79
N ALA A 182 9.95 13.59 1.46
CA ALA A 182 10.89 14.52 0.85
C ALA A 182 12.12 13.73 0.37
N PRO A 183 12.69 14.05 -0.81
CA PRO A 183 13.96 13.45 -1.21
C PRO A 183 15.00 13.71 -0.11
N ALA A 184 15.68 12.64 0.32
CA ALA A 184 16.76 12.76 1.28
C ALA A 184 17.77 13.82 0.77
N PRO A 185 18.16 14.81 1.59
CA PRO A 185 19.17 15.77 1.16
C PRO A 185 20.46 15.01 0.88
N ALA A 186 20.95 15.12 -0.36
CA ALA A 186 22.26 14.66 -0.73
C ALA A 186 23.29 15.27 0.24
N GLU A 187 24.01 14.42 0.97
CA GLU A 187 25.13 14.84 1.80
C GLU A 187 26.23 15.40 0.89
N GLY A 188 26.19 16.72 0.72
CA GLY A 188 27.20 17.52 0.02
C GLY A 188 27.93 18.39 1.01
N ASP A 189 29.17 17.99 1.28
CA ASP A 189 30.22 18.65 2.04
C ASP A 189 30.29 20.18 1.85
N GLY A 190 30.36 20.94 2.95
CA GLY A 190 30.65 22.39 2.92
C GLY A 190 30.24 23.16 4.18
N ALA A 191 31.10 23.16 5.21
CA ALA A 191 31.02 24.07 6.37
C ALA A 191 31.58 25.49 6.04
N PRO A 192 31.66 26.43 7.01
CA PRO A 192 30.59 27.27 7.55
C PRO A 192 30.87 28.79 7.32
N ALA A 193 29.89 29.66 7.53
CA ALA A 193 30.18 31.09 7.77
C ALA A 193 29.13 31.76 8.66
N GLU A 194 29.63 32.28 9.79
CA GLU A 194 29.01 33.25 10.69
C GLU A 194 28.55 34.53 9.95
N GLY A 195 27.57 35.25 10.52
CA GLY A 195 27.44 36.68 10.21
C GLY A 195 26.05 37.28 10.37
N ASP A 196 25.96 38.14 11.39
CA ASP A 196 25.15 39.38 11.45
C ASP A 196 23.63 39.31 11.71
N ALA A 197 23.30 39.48 12.99
CA ALA A 197 22.08 40.12 13.42
C ALA A 197 22.34 41.63 13.60
N PRO A 198 21.50 42.55 13.08
CA PRO A 198 21.55 43.93 13.50
C PRO A 198 20.61 44.16 14.69
N ALA A 199 21.18 44.71 15.76
CA ALA A 199 20.47 45.38 16.83
C ALA A 199 20.14 46.83 16.44
N ALA A 200 18.96 47.34 16.82
CA ALA A 200 18.77 48.76 17.17
C ALA A 200 17.38 48.98 17.80
N GLY A 201 17.35 49.56 19.00
CA GLY A 201 16.11 50.07 19.63
C GLY A 201 16.19 50.25 21.14
N ALA A 202 17.11 51.08 21.63
CA ALA A 202 17.09 51.70 22.96
C ALA A 202 15.79 52.54 23.12
N GLU A 203 15.26 52.93 24.28
CA GLU A 203 15.83 53.28 25.57
C GLU A 203 14.66 53.69 26.51
N GLN A 204 14.94 53.77 27.82
CA GLN A 204 14.27 54.59 28.86
C GLN A 204 13.13 54.00 29.72
N ALA A 205 13.54 53.62 30.92
CA ALA A 205 12.75 53.64 32.15
C ALA A 205 12.39 55.08 32.59
N PRO A 206 11.45 55.22 33.53
CA PRO A 206 11.73 56.00 34.73
C PRO A 206 11.28 55.32 36.03
N ALA A 207 11.78 55.90 37.12
CA ALA A 207 11.94 55.35 38.46
C ALA A 207 10.81 55.73 39.45
N GLU A 208 10.91 55.13 40.66
CA GLU A 208 10.42 55.59 41.98
C GLU A 208 8.89 55.62 42.24
N ALA A 209 8.30 55.30 43.41
CA ALA A 209 8.69 54.66 44.69
C ALA A 209 7.35 54.40 45.49
N PRO A 210 7.31 54.21 46.83
CA PRO A 210 6.63 53.09 47.50
C PRO A 210 5.29 53.45 48.19
N VAL A 211 4.50 52.45 48.60
CA VAL A 211 3.54 52.62 49.71
C VAL A 211 3.47 51.36 50.59
N GLU A 212 3.59 51.62 51.89
CA GLU A 212 3.51 50.71 53.02
C GLU A 212 2.12 50.06 53.20
N ALA A 213 2.11 49.06 54.08
CA ALA A 213 1.01 48.22 54.57
C ALA A 213 -0.14 49.01 55.26
N PRO A 214 -1.22 48.37 55.79
CA PRO A 214 -1.11 47.49 56.99
C PRO A 214 -2.15 46.33 57.13
N ALA A 215 -1.81 45.43 58.06
CA ALA A 215 -2.64 44.64 59.01
C ALA A 215 -3.75 43.70 58.46
N GLU A 216 -4.04 42.52 59.01
CA GLU A 216 -3.85 41.92 60.36
C GLU A 216 -3.30 40.48 60.29
#